data_AF-A0A1F2PKZ3-F1
#
_entry.id   AF-A0A1F2PKZ3-F1
#
_cell.length_a   1.000
_cell.length_b   1.000
_cell.length_c   1.000
_cell.angle_alpha   90.00
_cell.angle_beta   90.00
_cell.angle_gamma   90.00
#
_symmetry.space_group_name_H-M   'P 1'
#
loop_
_entity.id
_entity.type
_entity.pdbx_description
1 polymer ?
#
loop_
_entity_poly.entity_id
_entity_poly.type
_entity_poly.pdbx_seq_one_letter_code
_entity_poly.pdbx_strand_id
1 'polypeptide(L)'
;MFPKILRKLRIKNKLTQTELGNIIGVSFVSISKYENEERQPELGTLIKLADYFQISLDDLIGRSIEKPSVETSEYAHKIKQEYSIKLTKNQKDLLDIYDKIEDERLQIKLLGKFENIVENMIIEKKKKGI
;
A
#
# COMPACT_ATOMS: atom_id res chain seq x y z
N MET A 1 -1.62 1.67 24.43
CA MET A 1 -1.15 0.72 23.39
C MET A 1 0.29 1.00 22.98
N PHE A 2 0.61 2.22 22.57
CA PHE A 2 1.97 2.70 22.28
C PHE A 2 3.07 2.24 23.28
N PRO A 3 2.94 2.41 24.61
CA PRO A 3 4.02 2.06 25.55
C PRO A 3 4.48 0.59 25.45
N LYS A 4 3.51 -0.33 25.28
CA LYS A 4 3.77 -1.77 25.12
C LYS A 4 4.47 -2.08 23.80
N ILE A 5 4.09 -1.39 22.72
CA ILE A 5 4.67 -1.57 21.38
C ILE A 5 6.11 -1.06 21.37
N LEU A 6 6.35 0.14 21.91
CA LEU A 6 7.68 0.71 22.04
C LEU A 6 8.62 -0.22 22.80
N ARG A 7 8.18 -0.70 23.98
CA ARG A 7 8.95 -1.64 24.81
C ARG A 7 9.26 -2.94 24.06
N LYS A 8 8.28 -3.48 23.33
CA LYS A 8 8.45 -4.69 22.52
C LYS A 8 9.49 -4.49 21.41
N LEU A 9 9.42 -3.38 20.67
CA LEU A 9 10.37 -3.06 19.60
C LEU A 9 11.78 -2.88 20.15
N ARG A 10 11.93 -2.18 21.27
CA ARG A 10 13.22 -1.99 21.94
C ARG A 10 13.85 -3.32 22.35
N ILE A 11 13.09 -4.18 23.01
CA ILE A 11 13.57 -5.50 23.45
C ILE A 11 13.90 -6.40 22.26
N LYS A 12 13.08 -6.39 21.20
CA LYS A 12 13.33 -7.17 19.97
C LYS A 12 14.65 -6.76 19.30
N ASN A 13 15.01 -5.48 19.37
CA ASN A 13 16.27 -4.94 18.85
C ASN A 13 17.43 -5.05 19.86
N LYS A 14 17.23 -5.72 21.00
CA LYS A 14 18.24 -5.92 22.06
C LYS A 14 18.81 -4.60 22.62
N LEU A 15 18.01 -3.55 22.66
CA LEU A 15 18.44 -2.24 23.15
C LEU A 15 18.05 -2.05 24.63
N THR A 16 18.95 -1.43 25.38
CA THR A 16 18.63 -0.78 26.66
C THR A 16 17.82 0.50 26.41
N GLN A 17 17.12 1.00 27.44
CA GLN A 17 16.41 2.29 27.34
C GLN A 17 17.39 3.45 27.11
N THR A 18 18.62 3.35 27.62
CA THR A 18 19.68 4.35 27.42
C THR A 18 20.15 4.37 25.97
N GLU A 19 20.41 3.21 25.37
CA GLU A 19 20.80 3.11 23.96
C GLU A 19 19.71 3.65 23.05
N LEU A 20 18.45 3.27 23.27
CA LEU A 20 17.34 3.82 22.49
C LEU A 20 17.22 5.33 22.66
N GLY A 21 17.37 5.83 23.89
CA GLY A 21 17.37 7.27 24.16
C GLY A 21 18.45 7.99 23.34
N ASN A 22 19.68 7.49 23.36
CA ASN A 22 20.80 8.05 22.60
C ASN A 22 20.53 8.05 21.09
N ILE A 23 19.96 6.97 20.55
CA ILE A 23 19.63 6.86 19.12
C ILE A 23 18.57 7.89 18.70
N ILE A 24 17.53 8.05 19.52
CA ILE A 24 16.39 8.94 19.20
C ILE A 24 16.70 10.41 19.56
N GLY A 25 17.72 10.63 20.39
CA GLY A 25 18.10 11.95 20.89
C GLY A 25 17.24 12.41 22.06
N VAL A 26 16.87 11.49 22.96
CA VAL A 26 16.13 11.76 24.20
C VAL A 26 16.81 11.09 25.39
N SER A 27 16.51 11.54 26.61
CA SER A 27 17.09 10.93 27.80
C SER A 27 16.53 9.52 28.06
N PHE A 28 17.31 8.69 28.75
CA PHE A 28 16.84 7.41 29.33
C PHE A 28 15.52 7.59 30.09
N VAL A 29 15.40 8.66 30.89
CA VAL A 29 14.21 8.97 31.68
C VAL A 29 12.99 9.18 30.77
N SER A 30 13.15 9.83 29.62
CA SER A 30 12.07 9.99 28.65
C SER A 30 11.60 8.64 28.12
N ILE A 31 12.51 7.75 27.70
CA ILE A 31 12.15 6.40 27.23
C ILE A 31 11.42 5.62 28.32
N SER A 32 11.93 5.64 29.55
CA SER A 32 11.28 4.96 30.69
C SER A 32 9.85 5.48 30.91
N LYS A 33 9.66 6.80 30.92
CA LYS A 33 8.34 7.42 31.06
C LYS A 33 7.40 7.09 29.90
N TYR A 34 7.92 6.99 28.67
CA TYR A 34 7.13 6.58 27.50
C TYR A 34 6.65 5.13 27.63
N GLU A 35 7.54 4.22 28.06
CA GLU A 35 7.21 2.80 28.22
C GLU A 35 6.29 2.50 29.42
N ASN A 36 6.24 3.40 30.40
CA ASN A 36 5.39 3.31 31.59
C ASN A 36 4.11 4.14 31.50
N GLU A 37 3.82 4.78 30.34
CA GLU A 37 2.62 5.61 30.14
C GLU A 37 2.57 6.88 31.01
N GLU A 38 3.70 7.26 31.64
CA GLU A 38 3.83 8.45 32.49
C GLU A 38 3.98 9.75 31.68
N ARG A 39 4.46 9.64 30.43
CA ARG A 39 4.62 10.77 29.52
C ARG A 39 4.35 10.34 28.09
N GLN A 40 3.75 11.22 27.30
CA GLN A 40 3.63 11.02 25.86
C GLN A 40 4.82 11.67 25.13
N PRO A 41 5.41 11.00 24.12
CA PRO A 41 6.38 11.62 23.23
C PRO A 41 5.71 12.68 22.35
N GLU A 42 6.47 13.70 21.96
CA GLU A 42 6.04 14.64 20.93
C GLU A 42 6.12 14.01 19.54
N LEU A 43 5.43 14.64 18.57
CA LEU A 43 5.37 14.13 17.19
C LEU A 43 6.75 13.90 16.58
N GLY A 44 7.71 14.81 16.79
CA GLY A 44 9.07 14.64 16.29
C GLY A 44 9.77 13.41 16.85
N THR A 45 9.54 13.07 18.12
CA THR A 45 10.07 11.84 18.73
C THR A 45 9.38 10.60 18.18
N LEU A 46 8.06 10.65 17.96
CA LEU A 46 7.31 9.56 17.35
C LEU A 46 7.78 9.25 15.93
N ILE A 47 8.04 10.26 15.10
CA ILE A 47 8.56 10.09 13.74
C ILE A 47 9.93 9.39 13.78
N LYS A 48 10.86 9.88 14.61
CA LYS A 48 12.18 9.25 14.75
C LYS A 48 12.11 7.79 15.20
N LEU A 49 11.20 7.46 16.11
CA LEU A 49 10.97 6.09 16.56
C LEU A 49 10.43 5.22 15.42
N ALA A 50 9.46 5.72 14.65
CA ALA A 50 8.89 5.01 13.51
C ALA A 50 9.94 4.75 12.44
N ASP A 51 10.74 5.76 12.10
CA ASP A 51 11.83 5.67 11.12
C ASP A 51 12.92 4.67 11.57
N TYR A 52 13.35 4.76 12.83
CA TYR A 52 14.37 3.86 13.37
C TYR A 52 13.93 2.40 13.34
N PHE A 53 12.67 2.13 13.71
CA PHE A 53 12.13 0.77 13.70
C PHE A 53 11.58 0.33 12.33
N GLN A 54 11.62 1.21 11.32
CA GLN A 54 11.10 0.99 9.97
C GLN A 54 9.64 0.51 9.96
N ILE A 55 8.78 1.18 10.73
CA ILE A 55 7.34 0.90 10.79
C ILE A 55 6.53 2.18 10.57
N SER A 56 5.23 2.05 10.28
CA SER A 56 4.36 3.21 10.20
C SER A 56 4.09 3.82 11.59
N LEU A 57 3.70 5.09 11.61
CA LEU A 57 3.28 5.74 12.86
C LEU A 57 2.03 5.06 13.45
N ASP A 58 1.10 4.61 12.59
CA ASP A 58 -0.10 3.88 13.02
C ASP A 58 0.27 2.58 13.73
N ASP A 59 1.22 1.81 13.19
CA ASP A 59 1.74 0.59 13.83
C ASP A 59 2.42 0.90 15.17
N LEU A 60 3.23 1.97 15.23
CA LEU A 60 3.96 2.36 16.43
C LEU A 60 3.00 2.72 17.57
N ILE A 61 1.95 3.51 17.29
CA ILE A 61 1.00 3.95 18.31
C ILE A 61 -0.04 2.89 18.65
N GLY A 62 -0.06 1.78 17.91
CA GLY A 62 -1.04 0.71 18.06
C GLY A 62 -2.39 1.09 17.50
N ARG A 63 -2.43 2.01 16.54
CA ARG A 63 -3.61 2.22 15.72
C ARG A 63 -3.66 1.08 14.72
N SER A 64 -4.31 0.00 15.13
CA SER A 64 -4.86 -0.94 14.17
C SER A 64 -5.88 -0.15 13.36
N ILE A 65 -5.44 0.32 12.19
CA ILE A 65 -6.35 0.32 11.07
C ILE A 65 -6.68 -1.17 10.96
N GLU A 66 -7.77 -1.62 11.58
CA GLU A 66 -8.61 -2.56 10.83
C GLU A 66 -8.71 -1.84 9.50
N LYS A 67 -7.90 -2.25 8.51
CA LYS A 67 -8.13 -1.86 7.13
C LYS A 67 -9.62 -2.02 7.07
N PRO A 68 -10.43 -0.95 6.92
CA PRO A 68 -11.83 -1.18 6.65
C PRO A 68 -11.71 -2.18 5.52
N SER A 69 -12.20 -3.40 5.74
CA SER A 69 -12.36 -4.35 4.65
C SER A 69 -12.89 -3.46 3.55
N VAL A 70 -12.21 -3.38 2.40
CA VAL A 70 -12.42 -2.28 1.43
C VAL A 70 -13.91 -2.18 1.02
N GLU A 71 -14.71 -3.15 1.45
CA GLU A 71 -16.15 -3.23 1.62
C GLU A 71 -16.86 -2.18 2.50
N THR A 72 -16.31 -1.62 3.60
CA THR A 72 -17.15 -0.91 4.61
C THR A 72 -17.07 0.61 4.62
N SER A 73 -16.21 1.25 3.82
CA SER A 73 -16.26 2.72 3.69
C SER A 73 -17.14 3.10 2.50
N GLU A 74 -18.21 3.85 2.76
CA GLU A 74 -19.12 4.42 1.74
C GLU A 74 -18.32 5.20 0.67
N TYR A 75 -17.19 5.78 1.07
CA TYR A 75 -16.22 6.43 0.20
C TYR A 75 -15.42 5.44 -0.68
N ALA A 76 -14.95 4.32 -0.14
CA ALA A 76 -14.29 3.26 -0.91
C ALA A 76 -15.26 2.59 -1.90
N HIS A 77 -16.53 2.41 -1.51
CA HIS A 77 -17.59 1.97 -2.41
C HIS A 77 -17.86 2.97 -3.52
N LYS A 78 -17.89 4.27 -3.20
CA LYS A 78 -18.04 5.34 -4.19
C LYS A 78 -16.87 5.37 -5.17
N ILE A 79 -15.62 5.30 -4.69
CA ILE A 79 -14.43 5.21 -5.55
C ILE A 79 -14.45 3.93 -6.41
N LYS A 80 -14.78 2.77 -5.84
CA LYS A 80 -14.90 1.51 -6.61
C LYS A 80 -16.00 1.59 -7.66
N GLN A 81 -17.16 2.16 -7.35
CA GLN A 81 -18.26 2.27 -8.31
C GLN A 81 -17.97 3.32 -9.40
N GLU A 82 -17.44 4.48 -9.01
CA GLU A 82 -17.13 5.60 -9.90
C GLU A 82 -15.97 5.29 -10.87
N TYR A 83 -15.04 4.42 -10.47
CA TYR A 83 -13.93 3.94 -11.32
C TYR A 83 -14.04 2.46 -11.73
N SER A 84 -15.14 1.77 -11.41
CA SER A 84 -15.36 0.42 -11.94
C SER A 84 -15.65 0.50 -13.43
N ILE A 85 -14.63 0.26 -14.25
CA ILE A 85 -14.83 -0.01 -15.66
C ILE A 85 -15.69 -1.27 -15.73
N LYS A 86 -16.98 -1.12 -16.04
CA LYS A 86 -17.88 -2.26 -16.27
C LYS A 86 -17.49 -2.90 -17.60
N LEU A 87 -16.49 -3.77 -17.55
CA LEU A 87 -16.05 -4.54 -18.69
C LEU A 87 -17.16 -5.51 -19.11
N THR A 88 -17.42 -5.53 -20.42
CA THR A 88 -18.18 -6.60 -21.07
C THR A 88 -17.48 -7.94 -20.88
N LYS A 89 -18.21 -9.04 -21.11
CA LYS A 89 -17.63 -10.40 -21.05
C LYS A 89 -16.37 -10.52 -21.92
N ASN A 90 -16.45 -10.10 -23.18
CA ASN A 90 -15.34 -10.19 -24.12
C ASN A 90 -14.11 -9.38 -23.68
N GLN A 91 -14.32 -8.22 -23.05
CA GLN A 91 -13.22 -7.42 -22.51
C GLN A 91 -12.54 -8.09 -21.32
N LYS A 92 -13.30 -8.78 -20.46
CA LYS A 92 -12.73 -9.59 -19.37
C LYS A 92 -11.96 -10.79 -19.90
N ASP A 93 -12.52 -11.50 -20.87
CA ASP A 93 -11.89 -12.66 -21.48
C ASP A 93 -10.56 -12.26 -22.16
N LEU A 94 -10.52 -11.08 -22.80
CA LEU A 94 -9.29 -10.55 -23.39
C LEU A 94 -8.21 -10.26 -22.34
N LEU A 95 -8.59 -9.64 -21.22
CA LEU A 95 -7.65 -9.36 -20.12
C LEU A 95 -7.14 -10.65 -19.48
N ASP A 96 -8.00 -11.65 -19.26
CA ASP A 96 -7.59 -12.95 -18.72
C ASP A 96 -6.58 -13.66 -19.64
N ILE A 97 -6.75 -13.56 -20.97
CA ILE A 97 -5.76 -14.08 -21.93
C ILE A 97 -4.46 -13.30 -21.86
N TYR A 98 -4.53 -11.97 -21.73
CA TYR A 98 -3.36 -11.10 -21.63
C TYR A 98 -2.53 -11.40 -20.37
N ASP A 99 -3.19 -11.49 -19.22
CA ASP A 99 -2.56 -11.74 -17.91
C ASP A 99 -1.93 -13.13 -17.79
N LYS A 100 -2.44 -14.12 -18.55
CA LYS A 100 -1.85 -15.46 -18.64
C LYS A 100 -0.51 -15.51 -19.37
N ILE A 101 -0.14 -14.45 -20.08
CA ILE A 101 1.15 -14.36 -20.76
C ILE A 101 2.13 -13.70 -19.79
N GLU A 102 2.97 -14.50 -19.12
CA GLU A 102 3.94 -13.99 -18.14
C GLU A 102 5.05 -13.14 -18.77
N ASP A 103 5.39 -13.38 -20.04
CA ASP A 103 6.42 -12.62 -20.77
C ASP A 103 5.84 -11.34 -21.39
N GLU A 104 6.26 -10.19 -20.84
CA GLU A 104 5.86 -8.86 -21.29
C GLU A 104 6.19 -8.60 -22.77
N ARG A 105 7.25 -9.19 -23.33
CA ARG A 105 7.57 -9.04 -24.76
C ARG A 105 6.53 -9.73 -25.64
N LEU A 106 6.01 -10.87 -25.19
CA LEU A 106 4.95 -11.58 -25.88
C LEU A 106 3.61 -10.84 -25.75
N GLN A 107 3.35 -10.22 -24.60
CA GLN A 107 2.20 -9.32 -24.42
C GLN A 107 2.23 -8.15 -25.42
N ILE A 108 3.38 -7.46 -25.55
CA ILE A 108 3.55 -6.36 -26.52
C ILE A 108 3.31 -6.84 -27.96
N LYS A 109 3.86 -8.02 -28.31
CA LYS A 109 3.66 -8.61 -29.64
C LYS A 109 2.19 -8.95 -29.91
N LEU A 110 1.46 -9.41 -28.90
CA LEU A 110 0.04 -9.69 -28.99
C LEU A 110 -0.76 -8.39 -29.24
N LEU A 111 -0.47 -7.32 -28.50
CA LEU A 111 -1.09 -6.01 -28.69
C LEU A 111 -0.87 -5.49 -30.10
N GLY A 112 0.37 -5.52 -30.60
CA GLY A 112 0.66 -5.09 -31.97
C GLY A 112 -0.09 -5.90 -33.04
N LYS A 113 -0.30 -7.21 -32.84
CA LYS A 113 -1.14 -8.02 -33.75
C LYS A 113 -2.60 -7.57 -33.72
N PHE A 114 -3.14 -7.27 -32.54
CA PHE A 114 -4.51 -6.77 -32.41
C PHE A 114 -4.70 -5.42 -33.09
N GLU A 115 -3.77 -4.49 -32.92
CA GLU A 115 -3.80 -3.18 -33.60
C GLU A 115 -3.91 -3.35 -35.12
N ASN A 116 -3.02 -4.16 -35.71
CA ASN A 116 -3.05 -4.45 -37.15
C ASN A 116 -4.39 -5.06 -37.61
N ILE A 117 -4.96 -5.98 -36.82
CA ILE A 117 -6.26 -6.60 -37.14
C ILE A 117 -7.39 -5.55 -37.12
N VAL A 118 -7.40 -4.67 -36.11
CA VAL A 118 -8.40 -3.60 -35.97
C VAL A 118 -8.29 -2.58 -37.11
N GLU A 119 -7.07 -2.16 -37.43
CA GLU A 119 -6.83 -1.24 -38.56
C GLU A 119 -7.36 -1.81 -39.88
N ASN A 120 -7.05 -3.07 -40.16
CA ASN A 120 -7.55 -3.75 -41.36
C ASN A 120 -9.09 -3.82 -41.39
N MET A 121 -9.73 -4.16 -40.27
CA MET A 121 -11.21 -4.17 -40.19
C MET A 121 -11.82 -2.79 -40.46
N ILE A 122 -11.22 -1.72 -39.96
CA ILE A 122 -11.68 -0.34 -40.20
C ILE A 122 -11.53 0.02 -41.69
N ILE A 123 -10.41 -0.37 -42.31
CA ILE A 123 -10.15 -0.13 -43.73
C ILE A 123 -11.19 -0.87 -44.61
N GLU A 124 -11.50 -2.13 -44.30
CA GLU A 124 -12.48 -2.92 -45.05
C GLU A 124 -13.91 -2.37 -44.93
N LYS A 125 -14.31 -1.88 -43.74
CA LYS A 125 -15.61 -1.21 -43.58
C LYS A 125 -15.71 0.06 -44.43
N LYS A 126 -14.67 0.90 -44.44
CA LYS A 126 -14.62 2.11 -45.29
C LYS A 126 -14.71 1.79 -46.79
N LYS A 127 -14.15 0.67 -47.25
CA LYS A 127 -14.25 0.21 -48.65
C LYS A 127 -15.65 -0.31 -49.02
N LYS A 128 -16.47 -0.72 -48.06
CA LYS A 128 -17.82 -1.28 -48.28
C LYS A 128 -18.95 -0.24 -48.22
N GLY A 129 -18.65 1.04 -48.03
CA GLY A 129 -19.64 2.12 -48.16
C GLY A 129 -20.80 2.07 -47.15
N ILE A 130 -20.50 1.69 -45.89
CA ILE A 130 -21.40 1.88 -44.74
C ILE A 130 -20.70 2.80 -43.75
#